data_AF-A0A2S2PK62-F1
#
_entry.id   AF-A0A2S2PK62-F1
#
_cell.length_a   1.000
_cell.length_b   1.000
_cell.length_c   1.000
_cell.angle_alpha   90.00
_cell.angle_beta   90.00
_cell.angle_gamma   90.00
#
_symmetry.space_group_name_H-M   'P 1'
#
loop_
_entity.id
_entity.type
_entity.pdbx_description
1 polymer ?
#
loop_
_entity_poly.entity_id
_entity_poly.type
_entity_poly.pdbx_seq_one_letter_code
_entity_poly.pdbx_strand_id
1 'polypeptide(L)'
;MESKENVWERLGKPKYVLAPMVEQSELPWRMLSRKHGVQLCFAPMLHSQNFVQDRKYRKEFFSTCPEDRPLVVQFCGNDPKVILEAGKLVEDSCDVIDLNLGCPQAIAKRGFYGSFLQDEWKLIFEIVKTLKDNLKVPVSCKIRIFEDLTKTISYAKMLEEAGCQMLSVHGRTRDQKGRLTGIADWNQIKAVKENVTIPVLANGNILIYQDIERCLKETLCEGVMSAEGHLHNPYIFDNQSPPVWEPALEYLDLSEQYPCPLSNTRGHLFKICYHIFSLPENESIRDILAKGQNRNDFRNAIMQLKVKYLPFHMGQLPWNNNQNDYNLTLPPWLCQPMVRILPKSDLVELENNEEINKSKTDEKENLKRSIDDEDPLKLSKKKLKQLNKLKNKEIRCQRILEELCSECRNPKVPKVI
;
A
#
# COMPACT_ATOMS: atom_id res chain seq x y z
N MET A 1 -13.89 16.41 -35.64
CA MET A 1 -13.88 15.79 -34.30
C MET A 1 -12.47 15.26 -34.10
N GLU A 2 -11.60 16.01 -33.43
CA GLU A 2 -10.33 15.43 -32.96
C GLU A 2 -10.67 14.19 -32.14
N SER A 3 -10.09 13.04 -32.50
CA SER A 3 -10.15 11.86 -31.65
C SER A 3 -9.56 12.27 -30.30
N LYS A 4 -10.39 12.37 -29.26
CA LYS A 4 -9.90 12.58 -27.90
C LYS A 4 -8.93 11.45 -27.61
N GLU A 5 -7.64 11.75 -27.65
CA GLU A 5 -6.58 10.79 -27.40
C GLU A 5 -6.84 10.16 -26.02
N ASN A 6 -6.88 8.82 -25.99
CA ASN A 6 -7.14 8.08 -24.77
C ASN A 6 -6.04 8.42 -23.76
N VAL A 7 -6.41 8.71 -22.49
CA VAL A 7 -5.43 9.03 -21.44
C VAL A 7 -4.31 8.02 -21.35
N TRP A 8 -4.59 6.73 -21.61
CA TRP A 8 -3.59 5.66 -21.60
C TRP A 8 -2.52 5.81 -22.67
N GLU A 9 -2.92 6.15 -23.89
CA GLU A 9 -2.03 6.38 -25.04
C GLU A 9 -1.13 7.59 -24.74
N ARG A 10 -1.73 8.68 -24.25
CA ARG A 10 -1.02 9.91 -23.90
C ARG A 10 0.01 9.71 -22.79
N LEU A 11 -0.21 8.76 -21.88
CA LEU A 11 0.75 8.39 -20.83
C LEU A 11 1.83 7.40 -21.31
N GLY A 12 1.81 6.97 -22.58
CA GLY A 12 2.77 6.02 -23.13
C GLY A 12 2.50 4.56 -22.76
N LYS A 13 1.25 4.20 -22.43
CA LYS A 13 0.82 2.84 -22.02
C LYS A 13 1.66 2.24 -20.88
N PRO A 14 1.80 2.93 -19.74
CA PRO A 14 2.74 2.54 -18.69
C PRO A 14 2.29 1.25 -18.00
N LYS A 15 3.06 0.16 -18.15
CA LYS A 15 2.81 -1.11 -17.46
C LYS A 15 3.34 -1.12 -16.02
N TYR A 16 4.41 -0.37 -15.74
CA TYR A 16 5.13 -0.38 -14.48
C TYR A 16 4.90 0.92 -13.72
N VAL A 17 4.15 0.84 -12.62
CA VAL A 17 3.65 2.02 -11.91
C VAL A 17 4.15 2.03 -10.46
N LEU A 18 4.70 3.17 -10.03
CA LEU A 18 4.99 3.43 -8.62
C LEU A 18 3.72 3.94 -7.93
N ALA A 19 3.33 3.28 -6.84
CA ALA A 19 2.16 3.66 -6.05
C ALA A 19 2.33 4.98 -5.28
N PRO A 20 1.24 5.70 -4.98
CA PRO A 20 1.28 6.82 -4.05
C PRO A 20 1.53 6.30 -2.64
N MET A 21 2.58 6.80 -1.98
CA MET A 21 2.92 6.42 -0.60
C MET A 21 3.28 7.68 0.18
N VAL A 22 2.56 7.92 1.28
CA VAL A 22 2.81 9.07 2.17
C VAL A 22 4.25 8.99 2.67
N GLU A 23 5.03 10.07 2.46
CA GLU A 23 6.46 10.18 2.83
C GLU A 23 7.38 9.14 2.18
N GLN A 24 6.92 8.46 1.13
CA GLN A 24 7.63 7.33 0.51
C GLN A 24 7.55 7.33 -1.03
N SER A 25 6.98 8.37 -1.64
CA SER A 25 6.99 8.57 -3.10
C SER A 25 7.27 10.02 -3.47
N GLU A 26 8.06 10.72 -2.66
CA GLU A 26 8.60 12.05 -2.97
C GLU A 26 9.54 12.05 -4.19
N LEU A 27 9.89 13.23 -4.69
CA LEU A 27 10.63 13.40 -5.95
C LEU A 27 11.91 12.53 -6.04
N PRO A 28 12.86 12.56 -5.07
CA PRO A 28 14.01 11.64 -5.05
C PRO A 28 13.66 10.18 -5.32
N TRP A 29 12.62 9.66 -4.66
CA TRP A 29 12.21 8.27 -4.82
C TRP A 29 11.60 8.02 -6.20
N ARG A 30 10.80 8.96 -6.73
CA ARG A 30 10.26 8.86 -8.09
C ARG A 30 11.36 8.89 -9.15
N MET A 31 12.41 9.70 -8.95
CA MET A 31 13.54 9.75 -9.87
C MET A 31 14.35 8.44 -9.85
N LEU A 32 14.58 7.87 -8.65
CA LEU A 32 15.19 6.55 -8.51
C LEU A 32 14.35 5.49 -9.25
N SER A 33 13.05 5.45 -8.97
CA SER A 33 12.09 4.55 -9.61
C SER A 33 12.12 4.62 -11.13
N ARG A 34 12.12 5.84 -11.71
CA ARG A 34 12.15 6.04 -13.17
C ARG A 34 13.42 5.49 -13.81
N LYS A 35 14.56 5.70 -13.14
CA LYS A 35 15.84 5.17 -13.62
C LYS A 35 15.85 3.64 -13.68
N HIS A 36 15.04 2.99 -12.83
CA HIS A 36 14.95 1.54 -12.68
C HIS A 36 13.60 0.98 -13.14
N GLY A 37 13.13 1.47 -14.30
CA GLY A 37 12.05 0.83 -15.06
C GLY A 37 10.63 1.32 -14.77
N VAL A 38 10.40 2.20 -13.78
CA VAL A 38 9.06 2.78 -13.58
C VAL A 38 8.69 3.73 -14.71
N GLN A 39 7.51 3.53 -15.29
CA GLN A 39 7.00 4.27 -16.44
C GLN A 39 5.99 5.36 -16.04
N LEU A 40 5.28 5.16 -14.92
CA LEU A 40 4.34 6.13 -14.36
C LEU A 40 4.54 6.22 -12.84
N CYS A 41 4.71 7.44 -12.33
CA CYS A 41 4.84 7.66 -10.90
C CYS A 41 3.64 8.40 -10.32
N PHE A 42 3.27 8.05 -9.10
CA PHE A 42 2.35 8.81 -8.29
C PHE A 42 3.12 9.59 -7.22
N ALA A 43 2.81 10.88 -7.08
CA ALA A 43 3.25 11.67 -5.93
C ALA A 43 2.66 11.11 -4.62
N PRO A 44 3.17 11.51 -3.44
CA PRO A 44 2.57 11.14 -2.17
C PRO A 44 1.10 11.57 -2.13
N MET A 45 0.28 10.90 -1.32
CA MET A 45 -1.10 11.35 -1.08
C MET A 45 -1.08 12.70 -0.34
N LEU A 46 -1.62 13.75 -0.96
CA LEU A 46 -1.65 15.10 -0.43
C LEU A 46 -3.03 15.44 0.15
N HIS A 47 -3.08 16.05 1.32
CA HIS A 47 -4.35 16.52 1.89
C HIS A 47 -4.78 17.83 1.22
N SER A 48 -5.88 17.81 0.48
CA SER A 48 -6.38 18.95 -0.31
C SER A 48 -6.51 20.25 0.49
N GLN A 49 -7.16 20.22 1.66
CA GLN A 49 -7.30 21.43 2.52
C GLN A 49 -5.95 22.05 2.89
N ASN A 50 -5.03 21.25 3.46
CA ASN A 50 -3.69 21.71 3.83
C ASN A 50 -2.93 22.19 2.59
N PHE A 51 -3.10 21.50 1.46
CA PHE A 51 -2.49 21.88 0.21
C PHE A 51 -2.99 23.25 -0.26
N VAL A 52 -4.27 23.58 -0.14
CA VAL A 52 -4.79 24.90 -0.50
C VAL A 52 -4.31 25.99 0.47
N GLN A 53 -4.42 25.74 1.77
CA GLN A 53 -4.24 26.77 2.80
C GLN A 53 -2.79 27.04 3.17
N ASP A 54 -1.94 26.01 3.16
CA ASP A 54 -0.58 26.10 3.68
C ASP A 54 0.47 25.96 2.57
N ARG A 55 1.07 27.08 2.19
CA ARG A 55 2.17 27.12 1.21
C ARG A 55 3.41 26.34 1.68
N LYS A 56 3.66 26.27 2.99
CA LYS A 56 4.77 25.48 3.55
C LYS A 56 4.49 23.99 3.36
N TYR A 57 3.29 23.53 3.70
CA TYR A 57 2.84 22.16 3.41
C TYR A 57 3.02 21.81 1.93
N ARG A 58 2.57 22.69 1.01
CA ARG A 58 2.77 22.46 -0.43
C ARG A 58 4.25 22.26 -0.81
N LYS A 59 5.12 23.17 -0.37
CA LYS A 59 6.56 23.12 -0.68
C LYS A 59 7.26 21.91 -0.07
N GLU A 60 6.82 21.46 1.09
CA GLU A 60 7.44 20.36 1.83
C GLU A 60 7.05 18.99 1.26
N PHE A 61 5.77 18.82 0.90
CA PHE A 61 5.23 17.51 0.48
C PHE A 61 5.09 17.33 -1.04
N PHE A 62 5.16 18.42 -1.82
CA PHE A 62 5.10 18.35 -3.28
C PHE A 62 6.23 19.13 -3.95
N SER A 63 7.00 18.40 -4.75
CA SER A 63 8.00 18.92 -5.67
C SER A 63 8.02 18.03 -6.91
N THR A 64 8.45 18.58 -8.05
CA THR A 64 8.63 17.85 -9.31
C THR A 64 9.74 18.52 -10.13
N CYS A 65 10.16 17.88 -11.22
CA CYS A 65 11.12 18.41 -12.20
C CYS A 65 10.68 18.01 -13.62
N PRO A 66 11.23 18.63 -14.69
CA PRO A 66 10.83 18.33 -16.07
C PRO A 66 10.90 16.83 -16.45
N GLU A 67 11.86 16.10 -15.89
CA GLU A 67 12.09 14.67 -16.13
C GLU A 67 11.12 13.78 -15.34
N ASP A 68 10.40 14.31 -14.35
CA ASP A 68 9.44 13.56 -13.55
C ASP A 68 8.08 13.48 -14.25
N ARG A 69 8.04 12.99 -15.49
CA ARG A 69 6.81 12.78 -16.27
C ARG A 69 6.81 11.42 -16.98
N PRO A 70 5.66 10.75 -17.15
CA PRO A 70 4.33 11.18 -16.71
C PRO A 70 4.12 11.08 -15.19
N LEU A 71 3.45 12.07 -14.59
CA LEU A 71 3.21 12.18 -13.14
C LEU A 71 1.73 12.26 -12.81
N VAL A 72 1.33 11.47 -11.81
CA VAL A 72 0.01 11.55 -11.19
C VAL A 72 0.11 12.23 -9.83
N VAL A 73 -0.68 13.28 -9.59
CA VAL A 73 -0.77 13.93 -8.27
C VAL A 73 -2.05 13.49 -7.57
N GLN A 74 -1.91 12.81 -6.44
CA GLN A 74 -3.03 12.27 -5.70
C GLN A 74 -3.44 13.17 -4.54
N PHE A 75 -4.73 13.53 -4.48
CA PHE A 75 -5.32 14.25 -3.37
C PHE A 75 -6.25 13.37 -2.54
N CYS A 76 -6.36 13.69 -1.25
CA CYS A 76 -7.45 13.26 -0.38
C CYS A 76 -8.25 14.45 0.14
N GLY A 77 -9.52 14.23 0.43
CA GLY A 77 -10.47 15.24 0.90
C GLY A 77 -11.90 14.76 0.67
N ASN A 78 -12.87 15.61 1.02
CA ASN A 78 -14.30 15.33 0.89
C ASN A 78 -15.13 16.54 0.44
N ASP A 79 -14.51 17.67 0.13
CA ASP A 79 -15.18 18.85 -0.44
C ASP A 79 -14.78 19.00 -1.93
N PRO A 80 -15.72 18.88 -2.88
CA PRO A 80 -15.45 19.04 -4.31
C PRO A 80 -14.70 20.33 -4.66
N LYS A 81 -15.05 21.45 -4.01
CA LYS A 81 -14.46 22.77 -4.31
C LYS A 81 -13.01 22.85 -3.84
N VAL A 82 -12.73 22.35 -2.64
CA VAL A 82 -11.37 22.35 -2.08
C VAL A 82 -10.45 21.44 -2.88
N ILE A 83 -10.91 20.25 -3.27
CA ILE A 83 -10.10 19.33 -4.06
C ILE A 83 -9.85 19.92 -5.46
N LEU A 84 -10.85 20.59 -6.06
CA LEU A 84 -10.68 21.31 -7.32
C LEU A 84 -9.63 22.43 -7.20
N GLU A 85 -9.71 23.24 -6.16
CA GLU A 85 -8.73 24.31 -5.91
C GLU A 85 -7.31 23.75 -5.73
N ALA A 86 -7.17 22.65 -4.99
CA ALA A 86 -5.88 21.95 -4.86
C ALA A 86 -5.37 21.44 -6.22
N GLY A 87 -6.25 20.86 -7.04
CA GLY A 87 -5.93 20.41 -8.40
C GLY A 87 -5.49 21.56 -9.31
N LYS A 88 -6.15 22.72 -9.23
CA LYS A 88 -5.80 23.92 -10.00
C LYS A 88 -4.40 24.45 -9.71
N LEU A 89 -3.90 24.23 -8.49
CA LEU A 89 -2.54 24.62 -8.13
C LEU A 89 -1.44 23.75 -8.75
N VAL A 90 -1.77 22.57 -9.30
CA VAL A 90 -0.80 21.61 -9.82
C VAL A 90 -1.10 21.09 -11.24
N GLU A 91 -2.23 21.46 -11.85
CA GLU A 91 -2.65 20.89 -13.15
C GLU A 91 -1.65 21.12 -14.30
N ASP A 92 -0.82 22.16 -14.20
CA ASP A 92 0.25 22.43 -15.19
C ASP A 92 1.57 21.69 -14.84
N SER A 93 1.68 21.14 -13.63
CA SER A 93 2.87 20.42 -13.10
C SER A 93 2.70 18.90 -13.05
N CYS A 94 1.59 18.36 -13.55
CA CYS A 94 1.33 16.92 -13.61
C CYS A 94 0.57 16.54 -14.87
N ASP A 95 0.41 15.24 -15.12
CA ASP A 95 -0.27 14.70 -16.29
C ASP A 95 -1.67 14.19 -15.94
N VAL A 96 -1.91 13.82 -14.68
CA VAL A 96 -3.19 13.31 -14.16
C VAL A 96 -3.38 13.78 -12.72
N ILE A 97 -4.61 14.14 -12.35
CA ILE A 97 -5.00 14.36 -10.95
C ILE A 97 -5.79 13.13 -10.47
N ASP A 98 -5.40 12.56 -9.34
CA ASP A 98 -6.00 11.36 -8.78
C ASP A 98 -6.73 11.62 -7.46
N LEU A 99 -7.90 11.01 -7.28
CA LEU A 99 -8.63 11.02 -6.02
C LEU A 99 -8.35 9.75 -5.22
N ASN A 100 -7.81 9.91 -4.00
CA ASN A 100 -7.64 8.79 -3.08
C ASN A 100 -8.99 8.40 -2.44
N LEU A 101 -9.44 7.19 -2.77
CA LEU A 101 -10.63 6.54 -2.22
C LEU A 101 -10.28 5.20 -1.54
N GLY A 102 -9.00 4.99 -1.23
CA GLY A 102 -8.47 3.69 -0.79
C GLY A 102 -7.71 3.69 0.52
N CYS A 103 -7.35 4.87 1.08
CA CYS A 103 -6.59 4.95 2.33
C CYS A 103 -7.45 4.51 3.54
N PRO A 104 -7.06 3.45 4.28
CA PRO A 104 -7.85 2.94 5.41
C PRO A 104 -7.31 3.39 6.78
N GLN A 105 -6.36 4.33 6.80
CA GLN A 105 -5.66 4.75 8.02
C GLN A 105 -6.57 5.53 8.96
N ALA A 106 -6.24 5.54 10.25
CA ALA A 106 -7.04 6.24 11.27
C ALA A 106 -7.14 7.76 11.01
N ILE A 107 -6.13 8.36 10.40
CA ILE A 107 -6.16 9.78 9.99
C ILE A 107 -7.23 10.02 8.90
N ALA A 108 -7.37 9.09 7.94
CA ALA A 108 -8.41 9.15 6.92
C ALA A 108 -9.82 8.98 7.50
N LYS A 109 -9.95 8.12 8.52
CA LYS A 109 -11.21 7.99 9.27
C LYS A 109 -11.61 9.30 9.94
N ARG A 110 -10.66 9.95 10.63
CA ARG A 110 -10.91 11.20 11.34
C ARG A 110 -11.23 12.36 10.40
N GLY A 111 -10.52 12.44 9.27
CA GLY A 111 -10.75 13.46 8.25
C GLY A 111 -11.88 13.14 7.26
N PHE A 112 -12.54 11.98 7.41
CA PHE A 112 -13.60 11.51 6.53
C PHE A 112 -13.24 11.57 5.04
N TYR A 113 -12.12 10.92 4.67
CA TYR A 113 -11.64 10.78 3.29
C TYR A 113 -11.11 9.34 3.04
N GLY A 114 -10.62 9.06 1.83
CA GLY A 114 -10.05 7.75 1.50
C GLY A 114 -11.14 6.67 1.46
N SER A 115 -10.85 5.47 1.98
CA SER A 115 -11.83 4.37 1.98
C SER A 115 -13.03 4.60 2.91
N PHE A 116 -13.06 5.69 3.66
CA PHE A 116 -14.21 6.07 4.48
C PHE A 116 -15.28 6.83 3.69
N LEU A 117 -14.97 7.27 2.47
CA LEU A 117 -15.95 7.80 1.52
C LEU A 117 -16.59 6.72 0.66
N GLN A 118 -16.08 5.48 0.65
CA GLN A 118 -16.49 4.46 -0.32
C GLN A 118 -18.01 4.15 -0.33
N ASP A 119 -18.73 4.48 0.76
CA ASP A 119 -20.19 4.32 0.87
C ASP A 119 -20.98 5.61 0.51
N GLU A 120 -20.29 6.75 0.32
CA GLU A 120 -20.85 8.08 0.01
C GLU A 120 -20.89 8.36 -1.50
N TRP A 121 -21.58 7.51 -2.26
CA TRP A 121 -21.48 7.50 -3.73
C TRP A 121 -21.89 8.81 -4.39
N LYS A 122 -22.92 9.48 -3.86
CA LYS A 122 -23.36 10.79 -4.37
C LYS A 122 -22.25 11.83 -4.25
N LEU A 123 -21.57 11.88 -3.10
CA LEU A 123 -20.48 12.82 -2.87
C LEU A 123 -19.28 12.49 -3.76
N ILE A 124 -18.91 11.22 -3.88
CA ILE A 124 -17.81 10.80 -4.76
C ILE A 124 -18.11 11.19 -6.21
N PHE A 125 -19.32 10.93 -6.70
CA PHE A 125 -19.76 11.31 -8.03
C PHE A 125 -19.60 12.83 -8.24
N GLU A 126 -20.08 13.63 -7.29
CA GLU A 126 -19.97 15.09 -7.33
C GLU A 126 -18.52 15.56 -7.36
N ILE A 127 -17.63 14.97 -6.54
CA ILE A 127 -16.20 15.30 -6.55
C ILE A 127 -15.60 14.99 -7.92
N VAL A 128 -15.72 13.75 -8.39
CA VAL A 128 -15.09 13.30 -9.65
C VAL A 128 -15.61 14.11 -10.84
N LYS A 129 -16.93 14.35 -10.89
CA LYS A 129 -17.56 15.16 -11.94
C LYS A 129 -17.06 16.61 -11.92
N THR A 130 -16.99 17.21 -10.73
CA THR A 130 -16.48 18.59 -10.55
C THR A 130 -15.03 18.70 -11.03
N LEU A 131 -14.18 17.74 -10.66
CA LEU A 131 -12.79 17.71 -11.11
C LEU A 131 -12.70 17.55 -12.63
N LYS A 132 -13.47 16.60 -13.20
CA LYS A 132 -13.45 16.30 -14.62
C LYS A 132 -13.87 17.48 -15.50
N ASP A 133 -14.89 18.22 -15.06
CA ASP A 133 -15.45 19.33 -15.83
C ASP A 133 -14.60 20.60 -15.76
N ASN A 134 -13.75 20.74 -14.74
CA ASN A 134 -13.04 21.99 -14.47
C ASN A 134 -11.52 21.91 -14.61
N LEU A 135 -10.90 20.72 -14.60
CA LEU A 135 -9.45 20.56 -14.74
C LEU A 135 -9.03 20.37 -16.21
N LYS A 136 -7.84 20.87 -16.57
CA LYS A 136 -7.25 20.68 -17.90
C LYS A 136 -6.71 19.25 -18.11
N VAL A 137 -6.29 18.61 -17.03
CA VAL A 137 -5.75 17.25 -17.00
C VAL A 137 -6.84 16.23 -16.66
N PRO A 138 -6.72 14.97 -17.12
CA PRO A 138 -7.66 13.91 -16.78
C PRO A 138 -7.67 13.62 -15.28
N VAL A 139 -8.79 13.05 -14.84
CA VAL A 139 -9.02 12.63 -13.46
C VAL A 139 -8.94 11.11 -13.38
N SER A 140 -8.18 10.59 -12.42
CA SER A 140 -8.16 9.18 -12.06
C SER A 140 -8.63 8.97 -10.62
N CYS A 141 -8.91 7.73 -10.26
CA CYS A 141 -9.24 7.36 -8.88
C CYS A 141 -8.43 6.14 -8.45
N LYS A 142 -8.08 6.07 -7.17
CA LYS A 142 -7.53 4.87 -6.54
C LYS A 142 -8.45 4.34 -5.45
N ILE A 143 -8.98 3.13 -5.63
CA ILE A 143 -9.96 2.51 -4.74
C ILE A 143 -9.41 1.27 -4.02
N ARG A 144 -10.15 0.84 -3.01
CA ARG A 144 -10.16 -0.52 -2.46
C ARG A 144 -11.45 -1.22 -2.87
N ILE A 145 -11.43 -2.55 -2.89
CA ILE A 145 -12.62 -3.37 -3.18
C ILE A 145 -13.56 -3.46 -1.97
N PHE A 146 -14.81 -3.84 -2.22
CA PHE A 146 -15.74 -4.31 -1.19
C PHE A 146 -15.62 -5.83 -1.00
N GLU A 147 -16.23 -6.36 0.04
CA GLU A 147 -16.43 -7.82 0.17
C GLU A 147 -17.40 -8.33 -0.91
N ASP A 148 -18.43 -7.55 -1.23
CA ASP A 148 -19.39 -7.86 -2.28
C ASP A 148 -18.84 -7.43 -3.65
N LEU A 149 -18.63 -8.43 -4.53
CA LEU A 149 -18.11 -8.23 -5.88
C LEU A 149 -19.02 -7.31 -6.72
N THR A 150 -20.33 -7.47 -6.63
CA THR A 150 -21.30 -6.67 -7.41
C THR A 150 -21.24 -5.20 -7.00
N LYS A 151 -21.08 -4.94 -5.69
CA LYS A 151 -20.87 -3.58 -5.17
C LYS A 151 -19.54 -3.00 -5.66
N THR A 152 -18.46 -3.78 -5.70
CA THR A 152 -17.16 -3.36 -6.27
C THR A 152 -17.30 -2.96 -7.75
N ILE A 153 -17.96 -3.79 -8.58
CA ILE A 153 -18.18 -3.48 -9.99
C ILE A 153 -19.05 -2.23 -10.16
N SER A 154 -20.14 -2.13 -9.40
CA SER A 154 -21.07 -0.99 -9.49
C SER A 154 -20.40 0.31 -9.07
N TYR A 155 -19.52 0.25 -8.06
CA TYR A 155 -18.71 1.38 -7.62
C TYR A 155 -17.72 1.83 -8.72
N ALA A 156 -17.05 0.89 -9.39
CA ALA A 156 -16.16 1.20 -10.51
C ALA A 156 -16.90 1.84 -11.70
N LYS A 157 -18.08 1.32 -12.06
CA LYS A 157 -18.93 1.90 -13.11
C LYS A 157 -19.41 3.32 -12.75
N MET A 158 -19.79 3.54 -11.50
CA MET A 158 -20.18 4.88 -11.01
C MET A 158 -19.03 5.89 -11.14
N LEU A 159 -17.79 5.47 -10.82
CA LEU A 159 -16.62 6.33 -11.00
C LEU A 159 -16.36 6.65 -12.48
N GLU A 160 -16.46 5.66 -13.37
CA GLU A 160 -16.35 5.86 -14.82
C GLU A 160 -17.42 6.84 -15.33
N GLU A 161 -18.68 6.66 -14.93
CA GLU A 161 -19.80 7.55 -15.28
C GLU A 161 -19.58 8.99 -14.78
N ALA A 162 -19.04 9.15 -13.56
CA ALA A 162 -18.71 10.44 -13.00
C ALA A 162 -17.59 11.17 -13.78
N GLY A 163 -16.84 10.45 -14.61
CA GLY A 163 -15.78 11.02 -15.46
C GLY A 163 -14.36 10.61 -15.06
N CYS A 164 -14.19 9.59 -14.22
CA CYS A 164 -12.90 8.96 -14.01
C CYS A 164 -12.38 8.37 -15.33
N GLN A 165 -11.13 8.62 -15.68
CA GLN A 165 -10.52 8.23 -16.96
C GLN A 165 -9.48 7.11 -16.83
N MET A 166 -9.05 6.78 -15.61
CA MET A 166 -8.15 5.67 -15.30
C MET A 166 -8.41 5.25 -13.85
N LEU A 167 -8.48 3.94 -13.57
CA LEU A 167 -8.82 3.42 -12.25
C LEU A 167 -7.69 2.55 -11.69
N SER A 168 -7.19 2.88 -10.50
CA SER A 168 -6.30 2.00 -9.75
C SER A 168 -7.07 1.20 -8.71
N VAL A 169 -7.03 -0.12 -8.79
CA VAL A 169 -7.79 -1.01 -7.87
C VAL A 169 -6.82 -1.74 -6.96
N HIS A 170 -6.90 -1.45 -5.66
CA HIS A 170 -6.27 -2.30 -4.66
C HIS A 170 -7.21 -3.44 -4.33
N GLY A 171 -6.82 -4.69 -4.63
CA GLY A 171 -7.59 -5.91 -4.37
C GLY A 171 -7.77 -6.27 -2.90
N ARG A 172 -7.76 -5.30 -1.98
CA ARG A 172 -8.01 -5.52 -0.55
C ARG A 172 -9.16 -4.63 -0.09
N THR A 173 -9.97 -5.13 0.83
CA THR A 173 -11.02 -4.36 1.49
C THR A 173 -10.44 -3.30 2.42
N ARG A 174 -11.25 -2.34 2.86
CA ARG A 174 -10.85 -1.33 3.86
C ARG A 174 -10.28 -1.95 5.14
N ASP A 175 -10.85 -3.07 5.58
CA ASP A 175 -10.51 -3.69 6.88
C ASP A 175 -9.27 -4.60 6.78
N GLN A 176 -8.88 -5.00 5.58
CA GLN A 176 -7.63 -5.69 5.28
C GLN A 176 -6.41 -4.74 5.36
N LYS A 177 -6.00 -4.42 6.59
CA LYS A 177 -4.87 -3.52 6.89
C LYS A 177 -4.09 -3.96 8.13
N GLY A 178 -2.86 -3.47 8.26
CA GLY A 178 -2.03 -3.76 9.43
C GLY A 178 -1.70 -5.26 9.53
N ARG A 179 -2.08 -5.89 10.65
CA ARG A 179 -1.92 -7.34 10.84
C ARG A 179 -2.89 -8.16 9.98
N LEU A 180 -4.07 -7.61 9.69
CA LEU A 180 -5.11 -8.25 8.88
C LEU A 180 -4.95 -8.00 7.37
N THR A 181 -3.74 -7.64 6.90
CA THR A 181 -3.53 -7.20 5.52
C THR A 181 -3.92 -8.27 4.50
N GLY A 182 -3.64 -9.56 4.77
CA GLY A 182 -4.00 -10.67 3.90
C GLY A 182 -3.47 -10.55 2.45
N ILE A 183 -4.01 -11.40 1.58
CA ILE A 183 -3.71 -11.44 0.14
C ILE A 183 -4.71 -10.55 -0.61
N ALA A 184 -4.24 -9.86 -1.65
CA ALA A 184 -5.08 -9.10 -2.55
C ALA A 184 -5.82 -10.04 -3.50
N ASP A 185 -7.12 -9.85 -3.62
CA ASP A 185 -8.01 -10.58 -4.50
C ASP A 185 -7.90 -10.04 -5.94
N TRP A 186 -7.07 -10.70 -6.75
CA TRP A 186 -6.92 -10.36 -8.17
C TRP A 186 -8.14 -10.75 -9.01
N ASN A 187 -8.99 -11.68 -8.56
CA ASN A 187 -10.23 -12.02 -9.27
C ASN A 187 -11.22 -10.85 -9.23
N GLN A 188 -11.34 -10.16 -8.10
CA GLN A 188 -12.16 -8.94 -8.04
C GLN A 188 -11.58 -7.81 -8.90
N ILE A 189 -10.25 -7.67 -8.97
CA ILE A 189 -9.62 -6.70 -9.88
C ILE A 189 -9.96 -7.04 -11.33
N LYS A 190 -9.85 -8.32 -11.73
CA LYS A 190 -10.23 -8.80 -13.07
C LYS A 190 -11.69 -8.48 -13.38
N ALA A 191 -12.59 -8.78 -12.47
CA ALA A 191 -14.02 -8.55 -12.66
C ALA A 191 -14.36 -7.06 -12.81
N VAL A 192 -13.64 -6.17 -12.12
CA VAL A 192 -13.71 -4.71 -12.38
C VAL A 192 -13.21 -4.40 -13.78
N LYS A 193 -12.03 -4.89 -14.17
CA LYS A 193 -11.43 -4.63 -15.48
C LYS A 193 -12.32 -5.06 -16.65
N GLU A 194 -13.02 -6.18 -16.53
CA GLU A 194 -13.97 -6.67 -17.56
C GLU A 194 -15.26 -5.85 -17.65
N ASN A 195 -15.55 -5.01 -16.65
CA ASN A 195 -16.81 -4.28 -16.53
C ASN A 195 -16.69 -2.76 -16.71
N VAL A 196 -15.48 -2.23 -16.93
CA VAL A 196 -15.23 -0.82 -17.24
C VAL A 196 -14.46 -0.69 -18.54
N THR A 197 -14.63 0.43 -19.24
CA THR A 197 -13.94 0.70 -20.51
C THR A 197 -12.63 1.47 -20.33
N ILE A 198 -12.50 2.20 -19.22
CA ILE A 198 -11.27 2.90 -18.85
C ILE A 198 -10.12 1.94 -18.50
N PRO A 199 -8.85 2.37 -18.64
CA PRO A 199 -7.69 1.58 -18.20
C PRO A 199 -7.73 1.31 -16.70
N VAL A 200 -7.34 0.10 -16.32
CA VAL A 200 -7.27 -0.33 -14.92
C VAL A 200 -5.83 -0.68 -14.56
N LEU A 201 -5.37 -0.17 -13.42
CA LEU A 201 -4.10 -0.51 -12.80
C LEU A 201 -4.34 -1.46 -11.62
N ALA A 202 -3.76 -2.65 -11.68
CA ALA A 202 -3.83 -3.62 -10.60
C ALA A 202 -2.86 -3.26 -9.47
N ASN A 203 -3.32 -3.31 -8.21
CA ASN A 203 -2.47 -3.04 -7.05
C ASN A 203 -2.68 -4.07 -5.93
N GLY A 204 -1.57 -4.49 -5.32
CA GLY A 204 -1.55 -5.42 -4.20
C GLY A 204 -0.79 -6.71 -4.53
N ASN A 205 0.09 -7.13 -3.61
CA ASN A 205 0.92 -8.34 -3.73
C ASN A 205 1.87 -8.38 -4.95
N ILE A 206 2.43 -7.24 -5.36
CA ILE A 206 3.54 -7.15 -6.33
C ILE A 206 4.86 -6.95 -5.56
N LEU A 207 5.56 -8.04 -5.27
CA LEU A 207 6.75 -8.07 -4.41
C LEU A 207 8.03 -8.43 -5.16
N ILE A 208 7.92 -9.24 -6.21
CA ILE A 208 9.02 -9.64 -7.11
C ILE A 208 8.64 -9.44 -8.58
N TYR A 209 9.62 -9.47 -9.48
CA TYR A 209 9.38 -9.28 -10.91
C TYR A 209 8.37 -10.30 -11.47
N GLN A 210 8.45 -11.55 -11.05
CA GLN A 210 7.55 -12.62 -11.48
C GLN A 210 6.08 -12.37 -11.10
N ASP A 211 5.81 -11.59 -10.05
CA ASP A 211 4.44 -11.23 -9.69
C ASP A 211 3.80 -10.32 -10.74
N ILE A 212 4.59 -9.56 -11.49
CA ILE A 212 4.11 -8.60 -12.49
C ILE A 212 3.42 -9.33 -13.65
N GLU A 213 4.12 -10.29 -14.26
CA GLU A 213 3.58 -11.05 -15.39
C GLU A 213 2.36 -11.88 -14.97
N ARG A 214 2.41 -12.49 -13.77
CA ARG A 214 1.29 -13.24 -13.21
C ARG A 214 0.08 -12.33 -12.99
N CYS A 215 0.28 -11.16 -12.37
CA CYS A 215 -0.80 -10.22 -12.10
C CYS A 215 -1.44 -9.70 -13.39
N LEU A 216 -0.65 -9.28 -14.38
CA LEU A 216 -1.18 -8.80 -15.67
C LEU A 216 -1.98 -9.89 -16.39
N LYS A 217 -1.46 -11.13 -16.41
CA LYS A 217 -2.14 -12.26 -17.04
C LYS A 217 -3.47 -12.61 -16.36
N GLU A 218 -3.51 -12.58 -15.03
CA GLU A 218 -4.71 -12.95 -14.27
C GLU A 218 -5.75 -11.82 -14.28
N THR A 219 -5.33 -10.57 -14.11
CA THR A 219 -6.24 -9.42 -13.96
C THR A 219 -6.66 -8.79 -15.28
N LEU A 220 -5.94 -9.07 -16.37
CA LEU A 220 -6.13 -8.42 -17.68
C LEU A 220 -5.99 -6.89 -17.65
N CYS A 221 -5.43 -6.34 -16.56
CA CYS A 221 -5.22 -4.91 -16.38
C CYS A 221 -4.11 -4.40 -17.30
N GLU A 222 -4.18 -3.13 -17.67
CA GLU A 222 -3.19 -2.50 -18.55
C GLU A 222 -1.83 -2.29 -17.87
N GLY A 223 -1.79 -2.22 -16.54
CA GLY A 223 -0.56 -2.04 -15.78
C GLY A 223 -0.66 -2.54 -14.33
N VAL A 224 0.49 -2.68 -13.70
CA VAL A 224 0.61 -3.04 -12.28
C VAL A 224 1.26 -1.93 -11.49
N MET A 225 0.80 -1.78 -10.26
CA MET A 225 1.30 -0.80 -9.32
C MET A 225 1.94 -1.49 -8.12
N SER A 226 3.21 -1.21 -7.86
CA SER A 226 3.90 -1.68 -6.64
C SER A 226 4.07 -0.54 -5.64
N ALA A 227 3.91 -0.89 -4.36
CA ALA A 227 4.06 0.01 -3.21
C ALA A 227 5.14 -0.54 -2.28
N GLU A 228 4.74 -1.32 -1.28
CA GLU A 228 5.66 -1.84 -0.26
C GLU A 228 6.78 -2.71 -0.84
N GLY A 229 6.51 -3.54 -1.86
CA GLY A 229 7.53 -4.33 -2.54
C GLY A 229 8.65 -3.46 -3.14
N HIS A 230 8.26 -2.36 -3.80
CA HIS A 230 9.18 -1.40 -4.40
C HIS A 230 10.09 -0.71 -3.36
N LEU A 231 9.63 -0.50 -2.12
CA LEU A 231 10.46 0.09 -1.06
C LEU A 231 11.61 -0.82 -0.60
N HIS A 232 11.45 -2.14 -0.75
CA HIS A 232 12.47 -3.12 -0.41
C HIS A 232 13.39 -3.44 -1.60
N ASN A 233 12.85 -3.35 -2.82
CA ASN A 233 13.63 -3.45 -4.04
C ASN A 233 13.16 -2.41 -5.07
N PRO A 234 13.86 -1.26 -5.19
CA PRO A 234 13.50 -0.25 -6.18
C PRO A 234 13.78 -0.66 -7.62
N TYR A 235 14.45 -1.80 -7.84
CA TYR A 235 14.79 -2.37 -9.14
C TYR A 235 13.79 -3.47 -9.54
N ILE A 236 12.67 -3.62 -8.82
CA ILE A 236 11.66 -4.66 -9.05
C ILE A 236 11.16 -4.70 -10.50
N PHE A 237 11.10 -3.55 -11.20
CA PHE A 237 10.64 -3.45 -12.58
C PHE A 237 11.74 -3.65 -13.63
N ASP A 238 12.99 -3.75 -13.20
CA ASP A 238 14.15 -4.06 -14.04
C ASP A 238 14.64 -5.51 -13.86
N ASN A 239 13.89 -6.33 -13.11
CA ASN A 239 14.23 -7.73 -12.82
C ASN A 239 15.61 -7.91 -12.16
N GLN A 240 16.03 -6.95 -11.35
CA GLN A 240 17.31 -7.01 -10.63
C GLN A 240 17.11 -7.03 -9.11
N SER A 241 18.08 -7.64 -8.43
CA SER A 241 18.21 -7.66 -6.97
C SER A 241 19.63 -7.22 -6.59
N PRO A 242 19.98 -5.94 -6.80
CA PRO A 242 21.32 -5.45 -6.51
C PRO A 242 21.63 -5.51 -5.01
N PRO A 243 22.91 -5.46 -4.62
CA PRO A 243 23.27 -5.20 -3.25
C PRO A 243 22.67 -3.90 -2.73
N VAL A 244 22.15 -3.91 -1.50
CA VAL A 244 21.40 -2.80 -0.87
C VAL A 244 22.14 -1.46 -0.88
N TRP A 245 23.47 -1.46 -0.91
CA TRP A 245 24.26 -0.22 -0.95
C TRP A 245 24.15 0.50 -2.28
N GLU A 246 23.84 -0.17 -3.39
CA GLU A 246 23.70 0.46 -4.70
C GLU A 246 22.49 1.39 -4.76
N PRO A 247 21.24 0.91 -4.57
CA PRO A 247 20.09 1.80 -4.53
C PRO A 247 20.13 2.79 -3.37
N ALA A 248 20.74 2.42 -2.23
CA ALA A 248 20.85 3.31 -1.08
C ALA A 248 21.75 4.53 -1.35
N LEU A 249 22.93 4.32 -1.95
CA LEU A 249 23.85 5.41 -2.29
C LEU A 249 23.28 6.28 -3.41
N GLU A 250 22.69 5.66 -4.42
CA GLU A 250 22.03 6.37 -5.51
C GLU A 250 20.86 7.23 -5.02
N TYR A 251 20.04 6.69 -4.14
CA TYR A 251 18.96 7.44 -3.51
C TYR A 251 19.48 8.58 -2.63
N LEU A 252 20.60 8.40 -1.93
CA LEU A 252 21.24 9.48 -1.18
C LEU A 252 21.67 10.62 -2.11
N ASP A 253 22.31 10.31 -3.23
CA ASP A 253 22.71 11.30 -4.25
C ASP A 253 21.48 12.07 -4.79
N LEU A 254 20.40 11.36 -5.12
CA LEU A 254 19.14 11.97 -5.56
C LEU A 254 18.49 12.83 -4.47
N SER A 255 18.58 12.43 -3.21
CA SER A 255 18.03 13.19 -2.08
C SER A 255 18.85 14.45 -1.77
N GLU A 256 20.11 14.52 -2.19
CA GLU A 256 20.94 15.72 -2.16
C GLU A 256 20.58 16.66 -3.32
N GLN A 257 20.42 16.10 -4.53
CA GLN A 257 20.02 16.85 -5.72
C GLN A 257 18.61 17.44 -5.59
N TYR A 258 17.68 16.67 -5.02
CA TYR A 258 16.29 17.05 -4.80
C TYR A 258 15.97 16.97 -3.31
N PRO A 259 16.28 18.02 -2.51
CA PRO A 259 16.14 17.96 -1.07
C PRO A 259 14.76 17.53 -0.59
N CYS A 260 14.73 16.51 0.26
CA CYS A 260 13.55 16.01 0.97
C CYS A 260 13.79 15.97 2.49
N PRO A 261 12.73 15.80 3.32
CA PRO A 261 12.90 15.61 4.75
C PRO A 261 13.78 14.39 5.07
N LEU A 262 14.66 14.54 6.06
CA LEU A 262 15.57 13.44 6.48
C LEU A 262 14.81 12.20 6.99
N SER A 263 13.56 12.36 7.45
CA SER A 263 12.68 11.25 7.81
C SER A 263 12.40 10.33 6.63
N ASN A 264 12.09 10.90 5.45
CA ASN A 264 11.89 10.12 4.22
C ASN A 264 13.18 9.39 3.89
N THR A 265 14.32 10.09 3.89
CA THR A 265 15.60 9.47 3.55
C THR A 265 15.93 8.29 4.47
N ARG A 266 15.82 8.50 5.79
CA ARG A 266 16.05 7.45 6.78
C ARG A 266 15.07 6.28 6.61
N GLY A 267 13.80 6.58 6.38
CA GLY A 267 12.75 5.57 6.18
C GLY A 267 13.04 4.63 5.01
N HIS A 268 13.44 5.18 3.87
CA HIS A 268 13.81 4.41 2.68
C HIS A 268 15.05 3.54 2.92
N LEU A 269 16.08 4.08 3.56
CA LEU A 269 17.29 3.31 3.87
C LEU A 269 16.99 2.13 4.82
N PHE A 270 16.11 2.30 5.80
CA PHE A 270 15.65 1.19 6.63
C PHE A 270 14.85 0.13 5.84
N LYS A 271 14.10 0.54 4.81
CA LYS A 271 13.33 -0.38 3.96
C LYS A 271 14.23 -1.16 3.01
N ILE A 272 15.15 -0.48 2.32
CA ILE A 272 16.15 -1.09 1.44
C ILE A 272 17.02 -2.06 2.24
N CYS A 273 17.54 -1.64 3.39
CA CYS A 273 18.45 -2.44 4.23
C CYS A 273 17.73 -3.32 5.27
N TYR A 274 16.42 -3.58 5.11
CA TYR A 274 15.62 -4.26 6.13
C TYR A 274 16.21 -5.61 6.56
N HIS A 275 16.57 -6.46 5.60
CA HIS A 275 17.06 -7.81 5.86
C HIS A 275 18.46 -7.80 6.47
N ILE A 276 19.38 -7.01 5.91
CA ILE A 276 20.75 -6.88 6.44
C ILE A 276 20.77 -6.27 7.86
N PHE A 277 19.87 -5.34 8.18
CA PHE A 277 19.74 -4.76 9.52
C PHE A 277 18.98 -5.63 10.52
N SER A 278 18.43 -6.76 10.08
CA SER A 278 17.86 -7.78 10.97
C SER A 278 18.95 -8.67 11.57
N LEU A 279 20.18 -8.63 11.04
CA LEU A 279 21.32 -9.36 11.55
C LEU A 279 21.91 -8.67 12.80
N PRO A 280 22.06 -9.37 13.94
CA PRO A 280 22.59 -8.80 15.18
C PRO A 280 23.97 -8.17 15.02
N GLU A 281 24.84 -8.73 14.18
CA GLU A 281 26.19 -8.20 13.93
C GLU A 281 26.20 -6.83 13.22
N ASN A 282 25.05 -6.35 12.74
CA ASN A 282 24.90 -5.05 12.11
C ASN A 282 24.22 -4.02 13.03
N GLU A 283 23.98 -4.36 14.30
CA GLU A 283 23.35 -3.45 15.28
C GLU A 283 24.07 -2.09 15.35
N SER A 284 25.40 -2.08 15.41
CA SER A 284 26.19 -0.84 15.46
C SER A 284 26.02 0.03 14.20
N ILE A 285 25.99 -0.58 13.01
CA ILE A 285 25.82 0.13 11.73
C ILE A 285 24.38 0.65 11.61
N ARG A 286 23.41 -0.17 12.00
CA ARG A 286 21.99 0.21 12.08
C ARG A 286 21.78 1.41 13.00
N ASP A 287 22.50 1.44 14.13
CA ASP A 287 22.46 2.53 15.09
C ASP A 287 22.99 3.85 14.52
N ILE A 288 24.03 3.82 13.69
CA ILE A 288 24.53 5.01 12.97
C ILE A 288 23.42 5.58 12.10
N LEU A 289 22.71 4.73 11.34
CA LEU A 289 21.59 5.18 10.50
C LEU A 289 20.41 5.71 11.34
N ALA A 290 20.08 5.02 12.44
CA ALA A 290 18.97 5.39 13.33
C ALA A 290 19.19 6.77 13.97
N LYS A 291 20.41 7.02 14.47
CA LYS A 291 20.77 8.23 15.22
C LYS A 291 21.31 9.35 14.33
N GLY A 292 21.59 9.06 13.06
CA GLY A 292 22.12 10.02 12.08
C GLY A 292 21.24 11.27 11.94
N GLN A 293 21.91 12.42 11.91
CA GLN A 293 21.31 13.75 11.87
C GLN A 293 21.43 14.41 10.48
N ASN A 294 22.21 13.82 9.58
CA ASN A 294 22.43 14.33 8.24
C ASN A 294 22.70 13.18 7.24
N ARG A 295 22.77 13.52 5.95
CA ARG A 295 22.98 12.54 4.87
C ARG A 295 24.38 11.90 4.89
N ASN A 296 25.39 12.57 5.44
CA ASN A 296 26.73 11.98 5.56
C ASN A 296 26.75 10.86 6.60
N ASP A 297 26.02 10.98 7.70
CA ASP A 297 25.84 9.89 8.68
C ASP A 297 25.22 8.65 8.02
N PHE A 298 24.21 8.88 7.18
CA PHE A 298 23.55 7.81 6.42
C PHE A 298 24.50 7.17 5.41
N ARG A 299 25.24 7.98 4.65
CA ARG A 299 26.25 7.50 3.69
C ARG A 299 27.32 6.67 4.40
N ASN A 300 27.78 7.11 5.58
CA ASN A 300 28.74 6.35 6.40
C ASN A 300 28.19 4.96 6.77
N ALA A 301 26.95 4.87 7.27
CA ALA A 301 26.34 3.58 7.59
C ALA A 301 26.28 2.64 6.37
N ILE A 302 25.85 3.16 5.22
CA ILE A 302 25.76 2.37 3.97
C ILE A 302 27.15 1.94 3.46
N MET A 303 28.16 2.81 3.56
CA MET A 303 29.52 2.47 3.19
C MET A 303 30.13 1.41 4.11
N GLN A 304 29.83 1.42 5.41
CA GLN A 304 30.25 0.36 6.33
C GLN A 304 29.62 -0.99 5.98
N LEU A 305 28.34 -1.01 5.59
CA LEU A 305 27.72 -2.24 5.05
C LEU A 305 28.43 -2.70 3.79
N LYS A 306 28.69 -1.79 2.84
CA LYS A 306 29.40 -2.12 1.60
C LYS A 306 30.77 -2.73 1.88
N VAL A 307 31.60 -2.08 2.71
CA VAL A 307 32.94 -2.60 3.05
C VAL A 307 32.85 -3.97 3.72
N LYS A 308 31.90 -4.16 4.64
CA LYS A 308 31.71 -5.42 5.36
C LYS A 308 31.27 -6.57 4.45
N TYR A 309 30.38 -6.32 3.49
CA TYR A 309 29.70 -7.37 2.71
C TYR A 309 30.20 -7.51 1.26
N LEU A 310 30.97 -6.55 0.74
CA LEU A 310 31.51 -6.60 -0.61
C LEU A 310 32.41 -7.84 -0.87
N PRO A 311 33.31 -8.26 0.03
CA PRO A 311 34.11 -9.46 -0.20
C PRO A 311 33.26 -10.74 -0.34
N PHE A 312 32.14 -10.84 0.39
CA PHE A 312 31.20 -11.95 0.23
C PHE A 312 30.44 -11.87 -1.10
N HIS A 313 29.99 -10.67 -1.47
CA HIS A 313 29.31 -10.45 -2.75
C HIS A 313 30.20 -10.76 -3.96
N MET A 314 31.50 -10.44 -3.89
CA MET A 314 32.50 -10.70 -4.93
C MET A 314 33.01 -12.15 -4.93
N GLY A 315 32.52 -13.02 -4.03
CA GLY A 315 32.96 -14.41 -3.91
C GLY A 315 34.37 -14.58 -3.34
N GLN A 316 34.94 -13.55 -2.72
CA GLN A 316 36.26 -13.58 -2.08
C GLN A 316 36.22 -14.26 -0.71
N LEU A 317 35.08 -14.17 -0.02
CA LEU A 317 34.81 -14.85 1.25
C LEU A 317 33.56 -15.72 1.13
N PRO A 318 33.55 -16.94 1.72
CA PRO A 318 32.35 -17.77 1.75
C PRO A 318 31.31 -17.19 2.71
N TRP A 319 30.04 -17.23 2.31
CA TRP A 319 28.92 -16.89 3.20
C TRP A 319 28.25 -18.17 3.70
N ASN A 320 28.50 -18.53 4.96
CA ASN A 320 27.90 -19.70 5.57
C ASN A 320 26.59 -19.30 6.27
N ASN A 321 25.47 -19.48 5.59
CA ASN A 321 24.16 -19.30 6.20
C ASN A 321 23.82 -20.56 7.00
N ASN A 322 23.85 -20.52 8.33
CA ASN A 322 23.53 -21.67 9.20
C ASN A 322 22.02 -21.99 9.23
N GLN A 323 21.37 -22.16 8.06
CA GLN A 323 20.01 -22.68 7.91
C GLN A 323 19.93 -23.62 6.69
N ASN A 324 19.56 -24.89 6.94
CA ASN A 324 19.65 -26.06 6.06
C ASN A 324 18.51 -26.24 5.04
N ASP A 325 18.78 -27.12 4.05
CA ASP A 325 17.91 -28.02 3.27
C ASP A 325 16.64 -27.47 2.57
N TYR A 326 16.84 -26.66 1.52
CA TYR A 326 15.84 -26.27 0.49
C TYR A 326 14.84 -25.16 0.83
N ASN A 327 15.27 -23.89 0.91
CA ASN A 327 14.52 -22.77 0.30
C ASN A 327 15.35 -21.48 0.35
N LEU A 328 16.07 -21.20 -0.74
CA LEU A 328 17.13 -20.18 -0.84
C LEU A 328 16.71 -18.80 -0.29
N THR A 329 17.17 -18.48 0.92
CA THR A 329 17.23 -17.11 1.42
C THR A 329 18.33 -16.38 0.63
N LEU A 330 17.94 -15.40 -0.20
CA LEU A 330 18.90 -14.55 -0.89
C LEU A 330 19.87 -13.95 0.15
N PRO A 331 21.16 -13.77 -0.18
CA PRO A 331 22.10 -13.12 0.73
C PRO A 331 21.49 -11.83 1.30
N PRO A 332 21.60 -11.59 2.62
CA PRO A 332 20.83 -10.55 3.31
C PRO A 332 21.16 -9.14 2.81
N TRP A 333 22.31 -8.97 2.15
CA TRP A 333 22.71 -7.72 1.51
C TRP A 333 22.14 -7.50 0.12
N LEU A 334 21.36 -8.42 -0.45
CA LEU A 334 20.64 -8.17 -1.70
C LEU A 334 19.25 -7.59 -1.43
N CYS A 335 18.84 -6.66 -2.29
CA CYS A 335 17.47 -6.18 -2.35
C CYS A 335 16.50 -7.34 -2.62
N GLN A 336 15.58 -7.56 -1.70
CA GLN A 336 14.68 -8.71 -1.72
C GLN A 336 13.36 -8.38 -1.04
N PRO A 337 12.24 -9.03 -1.43
CA PRO A 337 10.92 -8.71 -0.91
C PRO A 337 10.84 -8.90 0.60
N MET A 338 10.05 -8.08 1.27
CA MET A 338 9.63 -8.34 2.64
C MET A 338 8.32 -9.14 2.62
N VAL A 339 8.41 -10.44 2.90
CA VAL A 339 7.23 -11.28 3.09
C VAL A 339 6.75 -11.12 4.53
N ARG A 340 5.50 -10.67 4.71
CA ARG A 340 4.89 -10.55 6.04
C ARG A 340 4.50 -11.94 6.53
N ILE A 341 5.20 -12.43 7.55
CA ILE A 341 4.83 -13.68 8.23
C ILE A 341 3.63 -13.39 9.14
N LEU A 342 2.57 -14.18 9.02
CA LEU A 342 1.42 -14.10 9.92
C LEU A 342 1.87 -14.44 11.35
N PRO A 343 1.42 -13.69 12.38
CA PRO A 343 1.69 -14.07 13.77
C PRO A 343 1.21 -15.51 14.03
N LYS A 344 2.00 -16.31 14.76
CA LYS A 344 1.66 -17.72 15.07
C LYS A 344 0.31 -17.88 15.77
N SER A 345 -0.12 -16.88 16.56
CA SER A 345 -1.45 -16.86 17.19
C SER A 345 -2.59 -16.80 16.17
N ASP A 346 -2.37 -16.09 15.07
CA ASP A 346 -3.38 -15.79 14.07
C ASP A 346 -3.50 -16.97 13.08
N LEU A 347 -2.43 -17.75 12.88
CA LEU A 347 -2.47 -19.03 12.16
C LEU A 347 -3.35 -20.04 12.89
N VAL A 348 -3.22 -20.16 14.21
CA VAL A 348 -4.05 -21.06 15.04
C VAL A 348 -5.51 -20.58 15.06
N GLU A 349 -5.78 -19.27 15.14
CA GLU A 349 -7.15 -18.76 15.02
C GLU A 349 -7.74 -18.96 13.62
N LEU A 350 -6.96 -18.82 12.55
CA LEU A 350 -7.40 -19.06 11.18
C LEU A 350 -7.68 -20.55 10.94
N GLU A 351 -6.78 -21.44 11.36
CA GLU A 351 -6.97 -22.90 11.31
C GLU A 351 -8.20 -23.34 12.11
N ASN A 352 -8.35 -22.83 13.35
CA ASN A 352 -9.52 -23.11 14.17
C ASN A 352 -10.81 -22.56 13.53
N ASN A 353 -10.77 -21.38 12.91
CA ASN A 353 -11.95 -20.81 12.24
C ASN A 353 -12.30 -21.56 10.94
N GLU A 354 -11.32 -22.07 10.21
CA GLU A 354 -11.54 -22.94 9.05
C GLU A 354 -12.11 -24.30 9.45
N GLU A 355 -11.63 -24.91 10.53
CA GLU A 355 -12.21 -26.14 11.10
C GLU A 355 -13.62 -25.91 11.65
N ILE A 356 -13.88 -24.77 12.30
CA ILE A 356 -15.21 -24.37 12.78
C ILE A 356 -16.16 -24.12 11.59
N ASN A 357 -15.67 -23.58 10.48
CA ASN A 357 -16.49 -23.34 9.29
C ASN A 357 -16.75 -24.63 8.49
N LYS A 358 -15.77 -25.55 8.40
CA LYS A 358 -15.98 -26.90 7.87
C LYS A 358 -16.97 -27.71 8.69
N SER A 359 -16.80 -27.76 10.01
CA SER A 359 -17.75 -28.44 10.90
C SER A 359 -19.16 -27.84 10.86
N LYS A 360 -19.31 -26.52 10.70
CA LYS A 360 -20.63 -25.87 10.49
C LYS A 360 -21.24 -26.13 9.12
N THR A 361 -20.44 -26.41 8.09
CA THR A 361 -20.95 -26.81 6.77
C THR A 361 -21.37 -28.27 6.77
N ASP A 362 -20.59 -29.15 7.41
CA ASP A 362 -20.91 -30.56 7.62
C ASP A 362 -22.13 -30.77 8.54
N GLU A 363 -22.29 -29.96 9.60
CA GLU A 363 -23.49 -29.97 10.45
C GLU A 363 -24.74 -29.47 9.70
N LYS A 364 -24.60 -28.49 8.79
CA LYS A 364 -25.74 -28.01 7.97
C LYS A 364 -26.16 -29.00 6.90
N GLU A 365 -25.23 -29.78 6.34
CA GLU A 365 -25.57 -30.85 5.40
C GLU A 365 -26.19 -32.06 6.10
N ASN A 366 -25.75 -32.38 7.32
CA ASN A 366 -26.35 -33.44 8.13
C ASN A 366 -27.73 -33.06 8.70
N LEU A 367 -27.95 -31.81 9.14
CA LEU A 367 -29.28 -31.36 9.58
C LEU A 367 -30.32 -31.29 8.45
N LYS A 368 -29.90 -31.10 7.20
CA LYS A 368 -30.81 -31.13 6.04
C LYS A 368 -31.30 -32.53 5.68
N ARG A 369 -30.66 -33.59 6.17
CA ARG A 369 -31.08 -34.99 5.96
C ARG A 369 -31.98 -35.54 7.06
N SER A 370 -32.20 -34.81 8.15
CA SER A 370 -32.89 -35.33 9.35
C SER A 370 -34.09 -34.49 9.81
N ILE A 371 -34.65 -33.63 8.95
CA ILE A 371 -35.86 -32.86 9.27
C ILE A 371 -36.85 -33.01 8.09
N ASP A 372 -37.26 -34.25 7.87
CA ASP A 372 -38.66 -34.54 7.53
C ASP A 372 -39.23 -35.21 8.79
N ASP A 373 -40.43 -34.78 9.18
CA ASP A 373 -41.26 -35.24 10.30
C ASP A 373 -41.30 -34.37 11.59
N GLU A 374 -42.49 -33.75 11.72
CA GLU A 374 -43.20 -33.24 12.90
C GLU A 374 -42.91 -31.84 13.49
N ASP A 375 -44.00 -31.07 13.57
CA ASP A 375 -44.21 -29.68 14.04
C ASP A 375 -44.70 -29.67 15.51
N PRO A 376 -45.02 -28.53 16.16
CA PRO A 376 -44.18 -27.47 16.73
C PRO A 376 -44.31 -27.33 18.26
N LEU A 377 -43.23 -26.95 18.96
CA LEU A 377 -43.35 -26.21 20.24
C LEU A 377 -42.37 -25.03 20.30
N LYS A 378 -42.94 -23.82 20.14
CA LYS A 378 -42.26 -22.51 20.13
C LYS A 378 -41.66 -22.17 21.51
N LEU A 379 -40.34 -21.99 21.59
CA LEU A 379 -39.72 -21.15 22.62
C LEU A 379 -39.61 -19.70 22.12
N SER A 380 -40.13 -18.75 22.89
CA SER A 380 -40.15 -17.31 22.58
C SER A 380 -38.76 -16.69 22.43
N LYS A 381 -38.56 -15.90 21.36
CA LYS A 381 -37.35 -15.12 20.99
C LYS A 381 -36.79 -14.25 22.14
N LYS A 382 -37.59 -13.92 23.16
CA LYS A 382 -37.14 -13.16 24.33
C LYS A 382 -36.21 -13.97 25.26
N LYS A 383 -36.47 -15.27 25.44
CA LYS A 383 -35.65 -16.14 26.31
C LYS A 383 -34.28 -16.43 25.68
N LEU A 384 -34.23 -16.57 24.35
CA LEU A 384 -32.99 -16.78 23.59
C LEU A 384 -32.06 -15.55 23.63
N LYS A 385 -32.62 -14.33 23.57
CA LYS A 385 -31.84 -13.08 23.72
C LYS A 385 -31.27 -12.90 25.12
N GLN A 386 -31.93 -13.43 26.15
CA GLN A 386 -31.47 -13.29 27.54
C GLN A 386 -30.31 -14.27 27.84
N LEU A 387 -30.35 -15.49 27.30
CA LEU A 387 -29.25 -16.46 27.35
C LEU A 387 -28.00 -15.96 26.60
N ASN A 388 -28.17 -15.33 25.43
CA ASN A 388 -27.04 -14.75 24.69
C ASN A 388 -26.42 -13.51 25.38
N LYS A 389 -27.20 -12.75 26.16
CA LYS A 389 -26.69 -11.63 26.95
C LYS A 389 -25.84 -12.08 28.14
N LEU A 390 -26.12 -13.26 28.71
CA LEU A 390 -25.32 -13.83 29.80
C LEU A 390 -24.00 -14.42 29.27
N LYS A 391 -24.02 -15.13 28.13
CA LYS A 391 -22.80 -15.61 27.46
C LYS A 391 -21.83 -14.49 27.06
N ASN A 392 -22.35 -13.36 26.57
CA ASN A 392 -21.50 -12.22 26.18
C ASN A 392 -20.93 -11.42 27.36
N LYS A 393 -21.36 -11.71 28.61
CA LYS A 393 -20.82 -11.04 29.80
C LYS A 393 -19.58 -11.74 30.36
N GLU A 394 -19.42 -13.04 30.07
CA GLU A 394 -18.23 -13.83 30.42
C GLU A 394 -17.07 -13.64 29.43
N ILE A 395 -17.35 -13.25 28.18
CA ILE A 395 -16.33 -12.89 27.17
C ILE A 395 -15.91 -11.42 27.31
N ARG A 396 -15.64 -10.98 28.54
CA ARG A 396 -14.93 -9.72 28.80
C ARG A 396 -13.49 -10.09 29.13
N CYS A 397 -12.69 -10.19 28.07
CA CYS A 397 -11.23 -10.34 28.06
C CYS A 397 -10.58 -9.85 29.37
N GLN A 398 -10.16 -10.79 30.23
CA GLN A 398 -9.12 -10.52 31.20
C GLN A 398 -7.88 -10.14 30.40
N ARG A 399 -7.49 -8.86 30.47
CA ARG A 399 -6.16 -8.44 30.03
C ARG A 399 -5.14 -9.19 30.90
N ILE A 400 -4.48 -10.17 30.33
CA ILE A 400 -3.24 -10.70 30.89
C ILE A 400 -2.24 -9.55 30.80
N LEU A 401 -1.94 -8.95 31.94
CA LEU A 401 -0.79 -8.08 32.14
C LEU A 401 0.43 -8.98 32.18
N GLU A 402 1.11 -9.15 31.05
CA GLU A 402 2.46 -9.68 31.06
C GLU A 402 3.37 -8.66 31.75
N GLU A 403 4.16 -9.14 32.73
CA GLU A 403 5.08 -8.33 33.51
C GLU A 403 6.06 -7.56 32.60
N LEU A 404 6.07 -6.24 32.76
CA LEU A 404 6.94 -5.34 32.01
C LEU A 404 8.39 -5.53 32.44
N CYS A 405 9.28 -5.75 31.47
CA CYS A 405 10.73 -5.74 31.67
C CYS A 405 11.19 -4.37 32.21
N SER A 406 11.78 -4.35 33.40
CA SER A 406 12.24 -3.14 34.11
C SER A 406 13.50 -2.49 33.51
N GLU A 407 14.11 -3.09 32.49
CA GLU A 407 15.40 -2.68 31.92
C GLU A 407 15.30 -2.12 30.48
N CYS A 408 14.10 -2.06 29.87
CA CYS A 408 13.96 -1.64 28.48
C CYS A 408 13.86 -0.10 28.30
N ARG A 409 14.88 0.53 27.69
CA ARG A 409 14.95 1.96 27.36
C ARG A 409 14.37 2.31 25.96
N ASN A 410 13.09 2.06 25.71
CA ASN A 410 12.45 2.54 24.47
C ASN A 410 11.69 3.87 24.73
N PRO A 411 11.90 4.95 23.95
CA PRO A 411 11.32 6.25 24.24
C PRO A 411 9.82 6.30 23.94
N LYS A 412 9.04 6.67 24.96
CA LYS A 412 7.59 6.88 24.88
C LYS A 412 7.31 8.22 24.19
N VAL A 413 6.53 8.21 23.11
CA VAL A 413 5.95 9.42 22.53
C VAL A 413 4.82 9.91 23.45
N PRO A 414 4.74 11.19 23.84
CA PRO A 414 3.67 11.67 24.70
C PRO A 414 2.34 11.69 23.95
N LYS A 415 1.28 11.19 24.59
CA LYS A 415 -0.10 11.48 24.20
C LYS A 415 -0.41 12.92 24.60
N VAL A 416 -0.70 13.78 23.62
CA VAL A 416 -1.35 15.08 23.87
C VAL A 416 -2.85 14.84 23.93
N ILE A 417 -3.46 15.43 24.97
CA ILE A 417 -4.90 15.41 25.28
C ILE A 417 -5.67 16.23 24.25
#